data_AF-B8LXJ9-F1
#
_entry.id   AF-B8LXJ9-F1
#
_cell.length_a   1.000
_cell.length_b   1.000
_cell.length_c   1.000
_cell.angle_alpha   90.00
_cell.angle_beta   90.00
_cell.angle_gamma   90.00
#
_symmetry.space_group_name_H-M   'P 1'
#
loop_
_entity.id
_entity.type
_entity.pdbx_description
1 polymer ?
#
loop_
_entity_poly.entity_id
_entity_poly.type
_entity_poly.pdbx_seq_one_letter_code
_entity_poly.pdbx_strand_id
1 'polypeptide(L)'
;TVDNWNFLVAFPRVRMEAFKPNTIRSGFAISGLVPLDPHPVLQNLNIQVEGPTKAPTLPGSLQGYSDFQNTPYNSQQLQRKERSIKKIINQCCLHIERIYTGREWRLPLP
;
A
#
# COMPACT_ATOMS: atom_id res chain seq x y z
N THR A 1 -6.39 34.41 18.60
CA THR A 1 -6.63 33.00 18.95
C THR A 1 -8.03 32.64 18.51
N VAL A 2 -8.22 31.51 17.81
CA VAL A 2 -9.57 31.07 17.42
C VAL A 2 -10.17 30.36 18.63
N ASP A 3 -11.31 30.85 19.12
CA ASP A 3 -12.02 30.18 20.21
C ASP A 3 -12.59 28.83 19.76
N ASN A 4 -12.54 27.82 20.63
CA ASN A 4 -12.97 26.45 20.32
C ASN A 4 -14.43 26.41 19.80
N TRP A 5 -15.32 27.19 20.42
CA TRP A 5 -16.70 27.31 19.98
C TRP A 5 -16.84 27.91 18.57
N ASN A 6 -16.05 28.94 18.26
CA ASN A 6 -16.05 29.58 16.95
C ASN A 6 -15.54 28.64 15.85
N PHE A 7 -14.58 27.76 16.16
CA PHE A 7 -14.14 26.71 15.24
C PHE A 7 -15.25 25.70 14.95
N LEU A 8 -15.92 25.17 15.97
CA LEU A 8 -16.96 24.15 15.78
C LEU A 8 -18.16 24.67 14.97
N VAL A 9 -18.54 25.93 15.20
CA VAL A 9 -19.63 26.58 14.45
C VAL A 9 -19.22 26.84 13.00
N ALA A 10 -17.97 27.25 12.76
CA ALA A 10 -17.49 27.55 11.41
C ALA A 10 -17.14 26.29 10.60
N PHE A 11 -16.78 25.19 11.27
CA PHE A 11 -16.22 23.99 10.65
C PHE A 11 -17.09 23.39 9.54
N PRO A 12 -18.42 23.20 9.70
CA PRO A 12 -19.26 22.66 8.64
C PRO A 12 -19.23 23.51 7.37
N ARG A 13 -19.23 24.83 7.51
CA ARG A 13 -19.18 25.78 6.39
C ARG A 13 -17.84 25.70 5.67
N VAL A 14 -16.74 25.77 6.43
CA VAL A 14 -15.37 25.69 5.87
C VAL A 14 -15.14 24.33 5.21
N ARG A 15 -15.66 23.26 5.80
CA ARG A 15 -15.60 21.91 5.21
C ARG A 15 -16.26 21.87 3.84
N MET A 16 -17.47 22.41 3.69
CA MET A 16 -18.15 22.44 2.38
C MET A 16 -17.35 23.20 1.32
N GLU A 17 -16.71 24.30 1.70
CA GLU A 17 -15.85 25.09 0.81
C GLU A 17 -14.56 24.35 0.42
N ALA A 18 -13.95 23.63 1.38
CA ALA A 18 -12.75 22.84 1.16
C ALA A 18 -12.97 21.67 0.18
N PHE A 19 -14.15 21.05 0.22
CA PHE A 19 -14.50 19.92 -0.64
C PHE A 19 -15.11 20.32 -2.00
N LYS A 20 -15.08 21.60 -2.37
CA LYS A 20 -15.47 22.00 -3.73
C LYS A 20 -14.48 21.47 -4.77
N PRO A 21 -14.94 21.07 -5.97
CA PRO A 21 -14.07 20.53 -7.01
C PRO A 21 -12.89 21.44 -7.36
N ASN A 22 -13.09 22.76 -7.40
CA ASN A 22 -12.03 23.72 -7.68
C ASN A 22 -10.99 23.76 -6.57
N THR A 23 -11.42 23.80 -5.31
CA THR A 23 -10.51 23.81 -4.14
C THR A 23 -9.67 22.54 -4.08
N ILE A 24 -10.29 21.38 -4.32
CA ILE A 24 -9.60 20.08 -4.39
C ILE A 24 -8.55 20.09 -5.52
N ARG A 25 -8.93 20.51 -6.73
CA ARG A 25 -8.01 20.61 -7.88
C ARG A 25 -6.83 21.53 -7.60
N SER A 26 -7.08 22.71 -7.06
CA SER A 26 -6.04 23.67 -6.71
C SER A 26 -5.12 23.14 -5.62
N GLY A 27 -5.67 22.46 -4.60
CA GLY A 27 -4.88 21.85 -3.53
C GLY A 27 -3.94 20.77 -4.04
N PHE A 28 -4.43 19.90 -4.93
CA PHE A 28 -3.59 18.92 -5.61
C PHE A 28 -2.52 19.61 -6.48
N ALA A 29 -2.89 20.59 -7.30
CA ALA A 29 -1.94 21.27 -8.19
C ALA A 29 -0.79 21.94 -7.40
N ILE A 30 -1.09 22.54 -6.24
CA ILE A 30 -0.08 23.12 -5.33
C ILE A 30 0.87 22.06 -4.78
N SER A 31 0.38 20.84 -4.48
CA SER A 31 1.23 19.74 -4.03
C SER A 31 2.01 19.06 -5.17
N GLY A 32 1.89 19.57 -6.40
CA GLY A 32 2.51 18.99 -7.59
C GLY A 32 1.79 17.74 -8.11
N LEU A 33 0.59 17.46 -7.60
CA LEU A 33 -0.26 16.37 -8.07
C LEU A 33 -1.33 16.96 -8.99
N VAL A 34 -1.52 16.45 -10.19
CA VAL A 34 -2.61 16.91 -11.08
C VAL A 34 -3.46 15.69 -11.46
N PRO A 35 -4.39 15.25 -10.59
CA PRO A 35 -5.10 13.98 -10.79
C PRO A 35 -6.06 13.98 -11.99
N LEU A 36 -6.49 15.16 -12.42
CA LEU A 36 -7.51 15.33 -13.46
C LEU A 36 -6.93 15.60 -14.84
N ASP A 37 -5.66 15.99 -14.92
CA ASP A 37 -4.95 16.11 -16.18
C ASP A 37 -3.66 15.29 -16.08
N PRO A 38 -3.61 14.11 -16.73
CA PRO A 38 -2.42 13.29 -16.72
C PRO A 38 -1.31 13.86 -17.63
N HIS A 39 -1.62 14.83 -18.50
CA HIS A 39 -0.68 15.35 -19.50
C HIS A 39 0.63 15.89 -18.90
N PRO A 40 0.64 16.65 -17.79
CA PRO A 40 1.88 17.12 -17.16
C PRO A 40 2.72 15.98 -16.59
N VAL A 41 2.09 14.91 -16.10
CA VAL A 41 2.79 13.72 -15.62
C VAL A 41 3.39 12.98 -16.82
N LEU A 42 2.59 12.73 -17.86
CA LEU A 42 2.99 12.01 -19.07
C LEU A 42 4.10 12.72 -19.85
N GLN A 43 4.05 14.05 -19.94
CA GLN A 43 5.08 14.85 -20.62
C GLN A 43 6.45 14.72 -19.93
N ASN A 44 6.45 14.64 -18.60
CA ASN A 44 7.68 14.48 -17.82
C ASN A 44 8.10 13.02 -17.62
N LEU A 45 7.24 12.07 -18.01
CA LEU A 45 7.45 10.63 -17.83
C LEU A 45 8.35 10.09 -18.96
N ASN A 46 9.66 10.29 -18.84
CA ASN A 46 10.62 9.70 -19.77
C ASN A 46 10.89 8.22 -19.42
N ILE A 47 9.95 7.33 -19.77
CA ILE A 47 10.15 5.88 -19.62
C ILE A 47 10.99 5.39 -20.80
N GLN A 48 12.26 5.10 -20.54
CA GLN A 48 13.02 4.23 -21.42
C GLN A 48 12.58 2.80 -21.14
N VAL A 49 11.83 2.22 -22.08
CA VAL A 49 11.58 0.78 -22.07
C VAL A 49 12.87 0.13 -22.55
N GLU A 50 13.79 -0.14 -21.63
CA GLU A 50 14.89 -1.03 -21.94
C GLU A 50 14.28 -2.41 -22.21
N GLY A 51 14.20 -2.79 -23.49
CA GLY A 51 13.89 -4.16 -23.91
C GLY A 51 14.75 -5.16 -23.13
N PRO A 52 14.32 -6.42 -22.98
CA PRO A 52 14.59 -7.29 -21.83
C PRO A 52 16.05 -7.20 -21.38
N THR A 53 16.32 -6.20 -20.54
CA THR A 53 17.66 -5.95 -20.04
C THR A 53 17.81 -6.94 -18.92
N LYS A 54 18.72 -7.90 -19.16
CA LYS A 54 19.13 -8.92 -18.20
C LYS A 54 19.30 -8.22 -16.86
N ALA A 55 18.46 -8.61 -15.89
CA ALA A 55 18.39 -7.99 -14.58
C ALA A 55 19.79 -7.72 -14.02
N PRO A 56 20.07 -6.51 -13.49
CA PRO A 56 21.30 -6.27 -12.75
C PRO A 56 21.32 -7.24 -11.58
N THR A 57 22.32 -8.12 -11.55
CA THR A 57 22.57 -8.99 -10.40
C THR A 57 23.07 -8.10 -9.27
N LEU A 58 22.19 -7.71 -8.36
CA LEU A 58 22.57 -7.04 -7.11
C LEU A 58 23.22 -8.06 -6.18
N PRO A 59 24.48 -7.86 -5.74
CA PRO A 59 25.08 -8.70 -4.73
C PRO A 59 24.58 -8.28 -3.34
N GLY A 60 23.89 -9.18 -2.66
CA GLY A 60 23.73 -9.12 -1.20
C GLY A 60 22.31 -8.89 -0.68
N SER A 61 21.76 -9.96 -0.10
CA SER A 61 20.85 -9.96 1.06
C SER A 61 19.66 -9.00 1.08
N LEU A 62 18.66 -9.27 0.24
CA LEU A 62 17.25 -8.96 0.58
C LEU A 62 16.42 -10.25 0.46
N GLN A 63 16.79 -11.23 1.29
CA GLN A 63 16.10 -12.50 1.46
C GLN A 63 14.79 -12.26 2.23
N GLY A 64 13.83 -11.54 1.65
CA GLY A 64 12.54 -11.27 2.31
C GLY A 64 11.54 -10.44 1.50
N TYR A 65 11.99 -9.72 0.47
CA TYR A 65 11.13 -8.84 -0.33
C TYR A 65 10.81 -9.38 -1.75
N SER A 66 11.10 -10.65 -2.03
CA SER A 66 10.95 -11.22 -3.38
C SER A 66 9.52 -11.65 -3.74
N ASP A 67 8.61 -11.75 -2.77
CA ASP A 67 7.29 -12.35 -3.03
C ASP A 67 6.27 -11.39 -3.64
N PHE A 68 6.50 -10.08 -3.54
CA PHE A 68 5.60 -9.02 -4.04
C PHE A 68 5.99 -8.47 -5.43
N GLN A 69 7.15 -8.84 -5.98
CA GLN A 69 7.63 -8.29 -7.26
C GLN A 69 7.19 -9.04 -8.52
N ASN A 70 6.48 -10.16 -8.39
CA ASN A 70 6.08 -10.97 -9.55
C ASN A 70 4.58 -10.89 -9.78
N THR A 71 4.11 -9.79 -10.39
CA THR A 71 2.76 -9.73 -10.96
C THR A 71 2.59 -10.91 -11.91
N PRO A 72 1.61 -11.81 -11.68
CA PRO A 72 1.43 -13.00 -12.51
C PRO A 72 1.13 -12.59 -13.95
N TYR A 73 1.91 -13.09 -14.91
CA TYR A 73 1.73 -12.78 -16.33
C TYR A 73 0.67 -13.68 -16.99
N ASN A 74 0.37 -14.82 -16.38
CA ASN A 74 -0.65 -15.75 -16.87
C ASN A 74 -1.49 -16.37 -15.74
N SER A 75 -2.62 -16.95 -16.11
CA SER A 75 -3.59 -17.54 -15.18
C SER A 75 -3.02 -18.67 -14.33
N GLN A 76 -2.08 -19.46 -14.87
CA GLN A 76 -1.43 -20.54 -14.13
C GLN A 76 -0.52 -20.00 -13.03
N GLN A 77 0.23 -18.93 -13.30
CA GLN A 77 1.07 -18.26 -12.30
C GLN A 77 0.22 -17.64 -11.19
N LEU A 78 -0.94 -17.06 -11.53
CA LEU A 78 -1.88 -16.50 -10.56
C LEU A 78 -2.41 -17.59 -9.63
N GLN A 79 -2.85 -18.73 -10.17
CA GLN A 79 -3.34 -19.85 -9.37
C GLN A 79 -2.27 -20.42 -8.43
N ARG A 80 -1.00 -20.48 -8.86
CA ARG A 80 0.11 -20.92 -8.01
C ARG A 80 0.31 -19.96 -6.84
N LYS A 81 0.31 -18.65 -7.09
CA LYS A 81 0.44 -17.63 -6.05
C LYS A 81 -0.75 -17.64 -5.09
N GLU A 82 -1.97 -17.78 -5.60
CA GLU A 82 -3.18 -17.94 -4.79
C GLU A 82 -3.06 -19.14 -3.82
N ARG A 83 -2.63 -20.30 -4.32
CA ARG A 83 -2.42 -21.50 -3.49
C ARG A 83 -1.34 -21.28 -2.42
N SER A 84 -0.23 -20.63 -2.77
CA SER A 84 0.83 -20.31 -1.80
C SER A 84 0.33 -19.38 -0.71
N ILE A 85 -0.40 -18.32 -1.06
CA ILE A 85 -0.97 -17.39 -0.09
C ILE A 85 -1.99 -18.09 0.82
N LYS A 86 -2.90 -18.89 0.25
CA LYS A 86 -3.87 -19.69 1.03
C LYS A 86 -3.17 -20.65 2.00
N LYS A 87 -2.08 -21.28 1.59
CA LYS A 87 -1.29 -22.17 2.44
C LYS A 87 -0.67 -21.41 3.61
N ILE A 88 -0.08 -20.24 3.36
CA ILE A 88 0.51 -19.38 4.40
C ILE A 88 -0.57 -18.93 5.39
N ILE A 89 -1.71 -18.44 4.90
CA ILE A 89 -2.84 -18.02 5.74
C ILE A 89 -3.30 -19.17 6.63
N ASN A 90 -3.53 -20.36 6.07
CA ASN A 90 -3.96 -21.52 6.84
C ASN A 90 -2.93 -21.92 7.89
N GLN A 91 -1.63 -21.88 7.56
CA GLN A 91 -0.57 -22.20 8.49
C GLN A 91 -0.48 -21.18 9.64
N CYS A 92 -0.64 -19.89 9.34
CA CYS A 92 -0.71 -18.83 10.34
C CYS A 92 -1.95 -18.97 11.23
N CYS A 93 -3.13 -19.23 10.66
CA CYS A 93 -4.36 -19.43 11.44
C CYS A 93 -4.23 -20.62 12.40
N LEU A 94 -3.68 -21.76 11.94
CA LEU A 94 -3.43 -22.92 12.80
C LEU A 94 -2.41 -22.61 13.91
N HIS A 95 -1.39 -21.80 13.61
CA HIS A 95 -0.41 -21.39 14.61
C HIS A 95 -1.04 -20.45 15.67
N ILE A 96 -1.87 -19.51 15.24
CA ILE A 96 -2.63 -18.62 16.12
C ILE A 96 -3.58 -19.45 17.00
N GLU A 97 -4.35 -20.37 16.44
CA GLU A 97 -5.23 -21.25 17.22
C GLU A 97 -4.46 -22.05 18.28
N ARG A 98 -3.26 -22.55 17.98
CA ARG A 98 -2.40 -23.24 18.97
C ARG A 98 -1.97 -22.33 20.13
N ILE A 99 -1.68 -21.06 19.86
CA ILE A 99 -1.30 -20.07 20.88
C ILE A 99 -2.51 -19.73 21.78
N TYR A 100 -3.67 -19.46 21.17
CA TYR A 100 -4.85 -18.99 21.91
C TYR A 100 -5.63 -20.12 22.61
N THR A 101 -5.52 -21.38 22.16
CA THR A 101 -6.15 -22.54 22.83
C THR A 101 -5.28 -23.17 23.92
N GLY A 102 -4.15 -22.55 24.29
CA GLY A 102 -3.48 -22.79 25.57
C GLY A 102 -2.88 -24.19 25.76
N ARG A 103 -2.35 -24.84 24.70
CA ARG A 103 -1.71 -26.16 24.82
C ARG A 103 -0.20 -26.16 25.03
N GLU A 104 0.43 -25.02 25.27
CA GLU A 104 1.87 -24.98 25.52
C GLU A 104 2.33 -23.76 26.34
N TRP A 105 1.85 -23.66 27.59
CA TRP A 105 2.50 -22.82 28.59
C TRP A 105 2.97 -23.71 29.75
N ARG A 106 4.08 -24.43 29.56
CA ARG A 106 4.92 -24.84 30.69
C ARG A 106 6.17 -23.97 30.66
N LEU A 107 6.13 -22.91 31.46
CA LEU A 107 7.34 -22.19 31.86
C LEU A 107 8.20 -23.14 32.71
N PRO A 108 9.53 -23.15 32.56
CA PRO A 108 10.40 -23.90 33.46
C PRO A 108 10.34 -23.22 34.84
N LEU A 109 10.03 -24.00 35.87
CA LEU A 109 10.10 -23.58 37.27
C LEU A 109 11.58 -23.38 37.67
N PRO A 110 11.85 -22.48 38.64
CA PRO A 110 13.18 -21.94 38.95
C PRO A 110 14.20 -22.99 39.41
#